data_AF-A0A7S0S6I7-F1
#
_entry.id   AF-A0A7S0S6I7-F1
#
_cell.length_a   1.000
_cell.length_b   1.000
_cell.length_c   1.000
_cell.angle_alpha   90.00
_cell.angle_beta   90.00
_cell.angle_gamma   90.00
#
_symmetry.space_group_name_H-M   'P 1'
#
loop_
_entity.id
_entity.type
_entity.pdbx_description
1 polymer ?
#
loop_
_entity_poly.entity_id
_entity_poly.type
_entity_poly.pdbx_seq_one_letter_code
_entity_poly.pdbx_strand_id
1 'polypeptide(L)'
;RDAHEDSCIRVLVKAQIAPLREELETSTEEKIQGLKASSEEMIQGLKAAHSELQRDILLSAATSGDSHTVALLLRRTGMPVDFVHPDHGGETLLFIASRWGHFDLVGLLLEKGA
;
A
#
# COMPACT_ATOMS: atom_id res chain seq x y z
N ARG A 1 -20.82 50.40 38.53
CA ARG A 1 -20.19 50.84 37.26
C ARG A 1 -19.50 49.66 36.56
N ASP A 2 -19.73 48.45 37.04
CA ASP A 2 -18.82 47.31 36.87
C ASP A 2 -19.21 46.38 35.72
N ALA A 3 -20.48 46.38 35.28
CA ALA A 3 -20.94 45.51 34.20
C ALA A 3 -20.42 45.93 32.80
N HIS A 4 -20.16 47.23 32.59
CA HIS A 4 -19.68 47.74 31.31
C HIS A 4 -18.15 47.59 31.15
N GLU A 5 -17.39 47.75 32.23
CA GLU A 5 -15.94 47.47 32.24
C GLU A 5 -15.67 45.98 32.06
N ASP A 6 -16.42 45.10 32.73
CA ASP A 6 -16.28 43.64 32.57
C ASP A 6 -16.66 43.19 31.14
N SER A 7 -17.65 43.85 30.52
CA SER A 7 -18.02 43.62 29.11
C SER A 7 -16.92 44.09 28.14
N CYS A 8 -16.31 45.26 28.37
CA CYS A 8 -15.21 45.76 27.53
C CYS A 8 -13.96 44.89 27.65
N ILE A 9 -13.61 44.44 28.86
CA ILE A 9 -12.49 43.52 29.10
C ILE A 9 -12.76 42.18 28.41
N ARG A 10 -13.97 41.61 28.53
CA ARG A 10 -14.33 40.37 27.82
C ARG A 10 -14.27 40.50 26.30
N VAL A 11 -14.69 41.64 25.74
CA VAL A 11 -14.65 41.89 24.29
C VAL A 11 -13.20 42.02 23.81
N LEU A 12 -12.36 42.77 24.53
CA LEU A 12 -10.93 42.92 24.20
C LEU A 12 -10.18 41.59 24.31
N VAL A 13 -10.42 40.82 25.38
CA VAL A 13 -9.81 39.51 25.58
C VAL A 13 -10.26 38.52 24.51
N LYS A 14 -11.56 38.50 24.13
CA LYS A 14 -12.04 37.67 23.01
C LYS A 14 -11.41 38.06 21.67
N ALA A 15 -11.28 39.36 21.40
CA ALA A 15 -10.66 39.86 20.18
C ALA A 15 -9.17 39.50 20.08
N GLN A 16 -8.46 39.42 21.21
CA GLN A 16 -7.05 38.99 21.27
C GLN A 16 -6.88 37.46 21.25
N ILE A 17 -7.82 36.71 21.81
CA ILE A 17 -7.78 35.24 21.82
C ILE A 17 -8.14 34.64 20.45
N ALA A 18 -9.08 35.24 19.71
CA ALA A 18 -9.51 34.74 18.40
C ALA A 18 -8.35 34.49 17.40
N PRO A 19 -7.44 35.44 17.12
CA PRO A 19 -6.33 35.22 16.20
C PRO A 19 -5.34 34.16 16.69
N LEU A 20 -5.06 34.13 18.00
CA LEU A 20 -4.19 33.11 18.60
C LEU A 20 -4.78 31.70 18.48
N ARG A 21 -6.12 31.58 18.47
CA ARG A 21 -6.81 30.30 18.31
C ARG A 21 -6.73 29.80 16.87
N GLU A 22 -6.88 30.70 15.91
CA GLU A 22 -6.81 30.40 14.47
C GLU A 22 -5.37 30.06 14.03
N GLU A 23 -4.37 30.77 14.56
CA GLU A 23 -2.94 30.43 14.38
C GLU A 23 -2.58 29.06 14.99
N LEU A 24 -3.15 28.74 16.14
CA LEU A 24 -2.93 27.44 16.76
C LEU A 24 -3.58 26.31 15.96
N GLU A 25 -4.80 26.51 15.47
CA GLU A 25 -5.53 25.54 14.64
C GLU A 25 -4.75 25.27 13.34
N THR A 26 -4.35 26.31 12.61
CA THR A 26 -3.55 26.18 11.37
C THR A 26 -2.21 25.48 11.63
N SER A 27 -1.49 25.83 12.70
CA SER A 27 -0.23 25.17 13.07
C SER A 27 -0.39 23.68 13.42
N THR A 28 -1.53 23.31 14.01
CA THR A 28 -1.82 21.90 14.31
C THR A 28 -2.21 21.11 13.06
N GLU A 29 -2.98 21.72 12.15
CA GLU A 29 -3.40 21.12 10.88
C GLU A 29 -2.19 20.82 10.00
N GLU A 30 -1.25 21.77 9.88
CA GLU A 30 -0.01 21.64 9.11
C GLU A 30 0.88 20.50 9.64
N LYS A 31 1.05 20.40 10.97
CA LYS A 31 1.80 19.31 11.59
C LYS A 31 1.15 17.95 11.35
N ILE A 32 -0.18 17.86 11.45
CA ILE A 32 -0.92 16.62 11.19
C ILE A 32 -0.79 16.22 9.71
N GLN A 33 -0.85 17.18 8.79
CA GLN A 33 -0.66 16.92 7.36
C GLN A 33 0.76 16.43 7.05
N GLY A 34 1.79 17.05 7.63
CA GLY A 34 3.18 16.61 7.47
C GLY A 34 3.41 15.18 7.98
N LEU A 35 2.81 14.84 9.12
CA LEU A 35 2.85 13.48 9.68
C LEU A 35 2.14 12.46 8.80
N LYS A 36 0.96 12.81 8.25
CA LYS A 36 0.22 11.94 7.31
C LYS A 36 1.03 11.65 6.04
N ALA A 37 1.57 12.69 5.41
CA ALA A 37 2.37 12.55 4.18
C ALA A 37 3.58 11.63 4.40
N SER A 38 4.32 11.82 5.50
CA SER A 38 5.46 10.96 5.84
C SER A 38 5.05 9.49 6.07
N SER A 39 3.89 9.27 6.70
CA SER A 39 3.38 7.91 6.92
C SER A 39 2.88 7.24 5.62
N GLU A 40 2.26 8.00 4.72
CA GLU A 40 1.78 7.50 3.43
C GLU A 40 2.93 7.13 2.51
N GLU A 41 3.98 7.94 2.45
CA GLU A 41 5.21 7.61 1.70
C GLU A 41 5.82 6.28 2.16
N MET A 42 5.86 6.05 3.48
CA MET A 42 6.36 4.80 4.06
C MET A 42 5.47 3.60 3.70
N ILE A 43 4.14 3.78 3.76
CA ILE A 43 3.17 2.74 3.37
C ILE A 43 3.31 2.43 1.87
N GLN A 44 3.55 3.43 1.02
CA GLN A 44 3.74 3.21 -0.42
C GLN A 44 5.05 2.45 -0.72
N GLY A 45 6.15 2.81 -0.05
CA GLY A 45 7.40 2.06 -0.16
C GLY A 45 7.25 0.60 0.28
N LEU A 46 6.51 0.36 1.37
CA LEU A 46 6.24 -0.99 1.85
C LEU A 46 5.36 -1.80 0.89
N LYS A 47 4.36 -1.17 0.25
CA LYS A 47 3.52 -1.81 -0.77
C LYS A 47 4.33 -2.23 -2.00
N ALA A 48 5.22 -1.36 -2.48
CA ALA A 48 6.07 -1.67 -3.62
C ALA A 48 6.98 -2.87 -3.31
N ALA A 49 7.70 -2.83 -2.19
CA ALA A 49 8.57 -3.94 -1.76
C ALA A 49 7.81 -5.25 -1.57
N HIS A 50 6.60 -5.20 -1.01
CA HIS A 50 5.74 -6.36 -0.86
C HIS A 50 5.31 -6.95 -2.20
N SER A 51 4.99 -6.10 -3.20
CA SER A 51 4.62 -6.58 -4.53
C SER A 51 5.77 -7.25 -5.28
N GLU A 52 7.01 -6.77 -5.13
CA GLU A 52 8.18 -7.43 -5.73
C GLU A 52 8.45 -8.78 -5.06
N LEU A 53 8.46 -8.83 -3.73
CA LEU A 53 8.64 -10.09 -2.98
C LEU A 53 7.59 -11.14 -3.38
N GLN A 54 6.34 -10.73 -3.60
CA GLN A 54 5.30 -11.65 -4.05
C GLN A 54 5.58 -12.27 -5.42
N ARG A 55 6.17 -11.50 -6.35
CA ARG A 55 6.55 -11.99 -7.69
C ARG A 55 7.71 -12.96 -7.60
N ASP A 56 8.73 -12.63 -6.80
CA ASP A 56 9.90 -13.50 -6.57
C ASP A 56 9.49 -14.84 -5.96
N ILE A 57 8.62 -14.81 -4.93
CA ILE A 57 8.12 -16.03 -4.28
C ILE A 57 7.30 -16.86 -5.27
N LEU A 58 6.43 -16.23 -6.06
CA LEU A 58 5.61 -16.93 -7.04
C LEU A 58 6.45 -17.64 -8.11
N LEU A 59 7.50 -16.97 -8.57
CA LEU A 59 8.46 -17.51 -9.53
C LEU A 59 9.27 -18.68 -8.93
N SER A 60 9.71 -18.56 -7.68
CA SER A 60 10.38 -19.65 -6.96
C SER A 60 9.47 -20.87 -6.79
N ALA A 61 8.18 -20.65 -6.49
CA ALA A 61 7.18 -21.72 -6.43
C ALA A 61 6.97 -22.38 -7.79
N ALA A 62 6.94 -21.61 -8.89
CA ALA A 62 6.76 -22.17 -10.22
C ALA A 62 7.97 -22.95 -10.74
N THR A 63 9.19 -22.49 -10.42
CA THR A 63 10.43 -23.22 -10.75
C THR A 63 10.55 -24.52 -9.96
N SER A 64 10.09 -24.56 -8.71
CA SER A 64 10.04 -25.78 -7.89
C SER A 64 8.86 -26.69 -8.18
N GLY A 65 7.86 -26.22 -8.94
CA GLY A 65 6.65 -26.99 -9.26
C GLY A 65 5.61 -27.02 -8.14
N ASP A 66 5.75 -26.15 -7.14
CA ASP A 66 4.81 -26.06 -6.01
C ASP A 66 3.49 -25.41 -6.44
N SER A 67 2.64 -26.26 -7.01
CA SER A 67 1.29 -25.92 -7.48
C SER A 67 0.41 -25.34 -6.38
N HIS A 68 0.59 -25.79 -5.14
CA HIS A 68 -0.20 -25.33 -4.00
C HIS A 68 0.13 -23.88 -3.66
N THR A 69 1.42 -23.57 -3.53
CA THR A 69 1.89 -22.21 -3.24
C THR A 69 1.54 -21.25 -4.38
N VAL A 70 1.68 -21.68 -5.65
CA VAL A 70 1.25 -20.89 -6.81
C VAL A 70 -0.24 -20.56 -6.75
N ALA A 71 -1.11 -21.54 -6.49
CA ALA A 71 -2.55 -21.32 -6.40
C ALA A 71 -2.95 -20.39 -5.25
N LEU A 72 -2.30 -20.54 -4.08
CA LEU A 72 -2.53 -19.67 -2.93
C LEU A 72 -2.13 -18.23 -3.21
N LEU A 73 -0.97 -18.03 -3.83
CA LEU A 73 -0.48 -16.69 -4.18
C LEU A 73 -1.40 -16.04 -5.22
N LEU A 74 -1.68 -16.69 -6.35
CA LEU A 74 -2.59 -16.15 -7.37
C LEU A 74 -3.97 -15.77 -6.79
N ARG A 75 -4.52 -16.60 -5.89
CA ARG A 75 -5.80 -16.31 -5.23
C ARG A 75 -5.73 -15.13 -4.26
N ARG A 76 -4.63 -14.97 -3.52
CA ARG A 76 -4.50 -13.92 -2.49
C ARG A 76 -4.03 -12.58 -3.04
N THR A 77 -3.15 -12.60 -4.04
CA THR A 77 -2.57 -11.38 -4.61
C THR A 77 -3.42 -10.81 -5.72
N GLY A 78 -4.29 -11.63 -6.34
CA GLY A 78 -5.04 -11.24 -7.52
C GLY A 78 -4.15 -10.99 -8.73
N MET A 79 -2.93 -11.54 -8.71
CA MET A 79 -2.00 -11.42 -9.82
C MET A 79 -2.54 -12.11 -11.07
N PRO A 80 -2.24 -11.57 -12.27
CA PRO A 80 -2.54 -12.24 -13.51
C PRO A 80 -1.88 -13.63 -13.56
N VAL A 81 -2.60 -14.61 -14.10
CA VAL A 81 -2.08 -15.98 -14.27
C VAL A 81 -1.01 -16.04 -15.37
N ASP A 82 -1.11 -15.15 -16.36
CA ASP A 82 -0.14 -14.91 -17.44
C ASP A 82 0.98 -13.95 -17.01
N PHE A 83 1.16 -13.74 -15.70
CA PHE A 83 2.20 -12.88 -15.17
C PHE A 83 3.58 -13.26 -15.71
N VAL A 84 4.32 -12.23 -16.10
CA VAL A 84 5.68 -12.31 -16.62
C VAL A 84 6.62 -11.65 -15.63
N HIS A 85 7.62 -12.39 -15.17
CA HIS A 85 8.61 -11.86 -14.24
C HIS A 85 9.65 -11.00 -14.99
N PRO A 86 9.90 -9.74 -14.58
CA PRO A 86 10.78 -8.83 -15.31
C PRO A 86 12.22 -9.35 -15.43
N ASP A 87 12.73 -9.98 -14.36
CA ASP A 87 14.12 -10.46 -14.32
C ASP A 87 14.33 -11.85 -14.95
N HIS A 88 13.24 -12.58 -15.25
CA HIS A 88 13.32 -13.94 -15.78
C HIS A 88 13.03 -14.00 -17.28
N GLY A 89 13.69 -13.13 -18.03
CA GLY A 89 13.73 -13.20 -19.50
C GLY A 89 12.37 -13.07 -20.19
N GLY A 90 11.36 -12.53 -19.50
CA GLY A 90 10.02 -12.42 -20.05
C GLY A 90 9.21 -13.72 -20.04
N GLU A 91 9.60 -14.72 -19.25
CA GLU A 91 8.92 -16.01 -19.20
C GLU A 91 7.64 -15.98 -18.36
N THR A 92 6.59 -16.64 -18.86
CA THR A 92 5.35 -16.86 -18.11
C THR A 92 5.47 -18.06 -17.18
N LEU A 93 4.62 -18.11 -16.15
CA LEU A 93 4.51 -19.25 -15.24
C LEU A 93 4.29 -20.58 -15.97
N LEU A 94 3.47 -20.56 -17.03
CA LEU A 94 3.19 -21.75 -17.84
C LEU A 94 4.44 -22.23 -18.59
N PHE A 95 5.24 -21.30 -19.10
CA PHE A 95 6.48 -21.64 -19.80
C PHE A 95 7.50 -22.27 -18.85
N ILE A 96 7.65 -21.73 -17.64
CA ILE A 96 8.52 -22.28 -16.60
C ILE A 96 8.02 -23.67 -16.19
N ALA A 97 6.73 -23.82 -15.86
CA ALA A 97 6.14 -25.11 -15.48
C ALA A 97 6.36 -26.17 -16.57
N SER A 98 6.17 -25.80 -17.85
CA SER A 98 6.36 -26.69 -18.99
C SER A 98 7.82 -27.06 -19.21
N ARG A 99 8.74 -26.09 -19.10
CA ARG A 99 10.19 -26.32 -19.26
C ARG A 99 10.74 -27.33 -18.25
N TRP A 100 10.28 -27.25 -17.02
CA TRP A 100 10.74 -28.11 -15.93
C TRP A 100 9.92 -29.39 -15.78
N GLY A 101 8.85 -29.57 -16.56
CA GLY A 101 8.04 -30.79 -16.57
C GLY A 101 7.06 -30.90 -15.41
N HIS A 102 6.64 -29.77 -14.83
CA HIS A 102 5.72 -29.72 -13.69
C HIS A 102 4.27 -29.88 -14.16
N PHE A 103 3.87 -31.11 -14.50
CA PHE A 103 2.57 -31.42 -15.10
C PHE A 103 1.38 -30.95 -14.25
N ASP A 104 1.44 -31.12 -12.92
CA ASP A 104 0.37 -30.68 -12.01
C ASP A 104 0.21 -29.15 -12.04
N LEU A 105 1.32 -28.42 -12.09
CA LEU A 105 1.33 -26.97 -12.16
C LEU A 105 0.82 -26.48 -13.52
N VAL A 106 1.21 -27.15 -14.61
CA VAL A 106 0.70 -26.87 -15.96
C VAL A 106 -0.82 -27.05 -16.00
N GLY A 107 -1.34 -28.14 -15.47
CA GLY A 107 -2.78 -28.38 -15.39
C GLY A 107 -3.51 -27.29 -14.61
N LEU A 108 -2.96 -26.92 -13.44
CA LEU A 108 -3.52 -25.86 -12.61
C LEU A 108 -3.53 -24.51 -13.32
N LEU A 109 -2.44 -24.14 -14.00
CA LEU A 109 -2.35 -22.87 -14.74
C LEU A 109 -3.33 -22.84 -15.92
N LEU A 110 -3.46 -23.93 -16.67
CA LEU A 110 -4.42 -24.04 -17.76
C LEU A 110 -5.88 -23.97 -17.27
N GLU A 111 -6.22 -24.61 -16.15
CA GLU A 111 -7.54 -24.48 -15.51
C GLU A 111 -7.86 -23.03 -15.10
N LYS A 112 -6.82 -22.24 -14.81
CA LYS A 112 -6.93 -20.81 -14.47
C LYS A 112 -6.93 -19.88 -15.68
N GLY A 113 -6.74 -20.41 -16.89
CA GLY A 113 -6.75 -19.65 -18.14
C GLY A 113 -5.41 -18.97 -18.48
N ALA A 114 -4.28 -19.60 -18.10
CA ALA A 114 -2.93 -19.18 -18.48
C ALA A 114 -2.61 -19.36 -19.96
#